data_AF-A0A387BI73-F1
#
_entry.id   AF-A0A387BI73-F1
#
_cell.length_a   1.000
_cell.length_b   1.000
_cell.length_c   1.000
_cell.angle_alpha   90.00
_cell.angle_beta   90.00
_cell.angle_gamma   90.00
#
_symmetry.space_group_name_H-M   'P 1'
#
loop_
_entity.id
_entity.type
_entity.pdbx_description
1 polymer ?
#
loop_
_entity_poly.entity_id
_entity_poly.type
_entity_poly.pdbx_seq_one_letter_code
_entity_poly.pdbx_strand_id
1 'polypeptide(L)'
;MRDPVDVDAIQTEEQASEERLWWITRSALHQAPELILHVRSLAISGRTERGEVLPAWSAPMKLQAMQDADEMFGAVHTWAVYYADLWGEAPPLERWRPYRREGDQVVLGFGAGVTAERARTLLSDYSIWLGVRLDRIRRDEQFGHTFAADATTLFDGLNARYPRAPRPERQQRPRPCPVCGEVEVTAVWRGADQLLVRCGLCGWQPDPKPLARLMQWVLA
;
A
#
# COMPACT_ATOMS: atom_id res chain seq x y z
N MET A 1 -13.32 -30.55 -23.11
CA MET A 1 -11.88 -30.83 -22.93
C MET A 1 -11.21 -29.47 -22.96
N ARG A 2 -10.85 -28.91 -21.80
CA ARG A 2 -10.08 -27.65 -21.75
C ARG A 2 -8.63 -28.03 -21.94
N ASP A 3 -7.93 -27.37 -22.87
CA ASP A 3 -6.48 -27.55 -23.01
C ASP A 3 -5.81 -27.32 -21.65
N PRO A 4 -4.78 -28.11 -21.31
CA PRO A 4 -3.98 -27.83 -20.13
C PRO A 4 -3.42 -26.41 -20.29
N VAL A 5 -3.77 -25.53 -19.35
CA VAL A 5 -3.15 -24.21 -19.25
C VAL A 5 -1.65 -24.48 -19.10
N ASP A 6 -0.87 -24.02 -20.06
CA ASP A 6 0.58 -24.09 -19.99
C ASP A 6 1.04 -23.18 -18.85
N VAL A 7 1.09 -23.77 -17.64
CA VAL A 7 1.52 -23.10 -16.40
C VAL A 7 3.00 -22.72 -16.49
N ASP A 8 3.71 -23.24 -17.50
CA ASP A 8 5.11 -23.04 -17.79
C ASP A 8 5.36 -22.13 -18.99
N ALA A 9 4.37 -21.34 -19.46
CA ALA A 9 4.66 -20.19 -20.31
C ALA A 9 5.59 -19.26 -19.54
N ILE A 10 6.90 -19.42 -19.77
CA ILE A 10 7.99 -18.76 -19.06
C ILE A 10 7.78 -17.26 -19.23
N GLN A 11 7.11 -16.63 -18.25
CA GLN A 11 7.15 -15.18 -18.12
C GLN A 11 8.62 -14.80 -18.06
N THR A 12 9.02 -13.83 -18.88
CA THR A 12 10.39 -13.34 -18.78
C THR A 12 10.61 -12.79 -17.36
N GLU A 13 11.82 -12.90 -16.84
CA GLU A 13 12.16 -12.39 -15.50
C GLU A 13 11.78 -10.90 -15.34
N GLU A 14 11.83 -10.16 -16.45
CA GLU A 14 11.37 -8.79 -16.58
C GLU A 14 9.84 -8.65 -16.39
N GLN A 15 9.03 -9.45 -17.09
CA GLN A 15 7.58 -9.46 -16.94
C GLN A 15 7.16 -9.84 -15.51
N ALA A 16 7.81 -10.84 -14.92
CA ALA A 16 7.54 -11.26 -13.55
C ALA A 16 7.89 -10.16 -12.54
N SER A 17 9.00 -9.45 -12.74
CA SER A 17 9.42 -8.32 -11.92
C SER A 17 8.47 -7.13 -12.04
N GLU A 18 7.99 -6.84 -13.25
CA GLU A 18 7.04 -5.77 -13.49
C GLU A 18 5.70 -6.06 -12.80
N GLU A 19 5.15 -7.27 -12.99
CA GLU A 19 3.91 -7.68 -12.32
C GLU A 19 4.04 -7.66 -10.80
N ARG A 20 5.21 -8.01 -10.27
CA ARG A 20 5.51 -7.93 -8.85
C ARG A 20 5.47 -6.48 -8.36
N LEU A 21 6.11 -5.56 -9.08
CA LEU A 21 6.09 -4.14 -8.73
C LEU A 21 4.64 -3.63 -8.63
N TRP A 22 3.82 -3.89 -9.65
CA TRP A 22 2.41 -3.45 -9.67
C TRP A 22 1.56 -4.08 -8.57
N TRP A 23 1.81 -5.36 -8.24
CA TRP A 23 1.18 -5.99 -7.09
C TRP A 23 1.55 -5.28 -5.79
N ILE A 24 2.83 -4.92 -5.60
CA ILE A 24 3.32 -4.26 -4.40
C ILE A 24 2.69 -2.88 -4.30
N THR A 25 2.69 -2.11 -5.39
CA THR A 25 2.03 -0.79 -5.47
C THR A 25 0.55 -0.88 -5.09
N ARG A 26 -0.19 -1.85 -5.62
CA ARG A 26 -1.61 -2.06 -5.27
C ARG A 26 -1.79 -2.32 -3.79
N SER A 27 -0.98 -3.22 -3.23
CA SER A 27 -1.04 -3.60 -1.82
C SER A 27 -0.65 -2.45 -0.91
N ALA A 28 0.29 -1.61 -1.35
CA ALA A 28 0.73 -0.43 -0.64
C ALA A 28 -0.38 0.64 -0.58
N LEU A 29 -1.03 0.93 -1.71
CA LEU A 29 -2.20 1.81 -1.77
C LEU A 29 -3.34 1.30 -0.88
N HIS A 30 -3.62 0.00 -0.88
CA HIS A 30 -4.64 -0.58 -0.01
C HIS A 30 -4.32 -0.41 1.49
N GLN A 31 -3.04 -0.53 1.86
CA GLN A 31 -2.60 -0.41 3.26
C GLN A 31 -2.39 1.03 3.72
N ALA A 32 -2.24 1.97 2.79
CA ALA A 32 -1.97 3.38 3.03
C ALA A 32 -2.86 4.02 4.12
N PRO A 33 -4.19 3.85 4.10
CA PRO A 33 -5.07 4.55 5.04
C PRO A 33 -4.87 4.08 6.49
N GLU A 34 -4.65 2.79 6.69
CA GLU A 34 -4.41 2.25 8.02
C GLU A 34 -2.99 2.57 8.52
N LEU A 35 -2.03 2.72 7.61
CA LEU A 35 -0.69 3.20 7.96
C LEU A 35 -0.73 4.68 8.39
N ILE A 36 -1.43 5.56 7.66
CA ILE A 36 -1.53 6.97 8.05
C ILE A 36 -2.28 7.17 9.37
N LEU A 37 -3.33 6.38 9.61
CA LEU A 37 -4.04 6.37 10.89
C LEU A 37 -3.06 6.10 12.04
N HIS A 38 -2.28 5.02 11.89
CA HIS A 38 -1.29 4.61 12.87
C HIS A 38 -0.25 5.71 13.10
N VAL A 39 0.42 6.19 12.05
CA VAL A 39 1.47 7.21 12.16
C VAL A 39 0.95 8.48 12.83
N ARG A 40 -0.24 8.96 12.44
CA ARG A 40 -0.83 10.17 13.05
C ARG A 40 -1.32 9.94 14.47
N SER A 41 -1.72 8.73 14.85
CA SER A 41 -2.07 8.41 16.23
C SER A 41 -0.86 8.52 17.19
N LEU A 42 0.36 8.28 16.68
CA LEU A 42 1.60 8.44 17.45
C LEU A 42 1.89 9.91 17.79
N ALA A 43 1.37 10.85 17.00
CA ALA A 43 1.50 12.28 17.26
C ALA A 43 0.50 12.77 18.33
N ILE A 44 -0.68 12.14 18.43
CA ILE A 44 -1.79 12.57 19.31
C ILE A 44 -1.67 12.00 20.73
N SER A 45 -0.90 10.93 20.94
CA SER A 45 -0.70 10.26 22.25
C SER A 45 0.00 11.12 23.33
N GLY A 46 0.10 12.43 23.14
CA GLY A 46 0.54 13.43 24.10
C GLY A 46 -0.54 14.44 24.47
N ARG A 47 -1.79 14.04 24.76
CA ARG A 47 -2.57 14.81 25.75
C ARG A 47 -1.91 14.58 27.11
N THR A 48 -0.78 15.23 27.35
CA THR A 48 -0.28 15.41 28.70
C THR A 48 -1.35 16.19 29.45
N GLU A 49 -1.70 15.71 30.64
CA GLU A 49 -2.50 16.51 31.55
C GLU A 49 -1.74 17.81 31.82
N ARG A 50 -2.48 18.91 31.97
CA ARG A 50 -1.94 20.26 32.13
C ARG A 50 -0.97 20.28 33.33
N GLY A 51 0.33 20.23 33.08
CA GLY A 51 1.37 20.25 34.12
C GLY A 51 2.49 19.21 33.98
N GLU A 52 2.36 18.21 33.09
CA GLU A 52 3.46 17.27 32.86
C GLU A 52 4.57 17.87 31.99
N VAL A 53 5.76 17.97 32.56
CA VAL A 53 6.99 18.31 31.83
C VAL A 53 7.42 17.07 31.04
N LEU A 54 7.23 17.12 29.72
CA LEU A 54 7.75 16.10 28.83
C LEU A 54 9.28 16.07 28.90
N PRO A 55 9.92 14.89 28.95
CA PRO A 55 11.35 14.79 28.77
C PRO A 55 11.74 15.34 27.40
N ALA A 56 12.83 16.12 27.32
CA ALA A 56 13.28 16.80 26.10
C ALA A 56 13.43 15.88 24.87
N TRP A 57 13.58 14.57 25.10
CA TRP A 57 13.72 13.52 24.10
C TRP A 57 12.40 12.95 23.54
N SER A 58 11.24 13.34 24.07
CA SER A 58 9.92 12.86 23.61
C SER A 58 9.24 13.74 22.55
N ALA A 59 9.82 14.91 22.28
CA ALA A 59 9.33 15.90 21.31
C ALA A 59 9.80 15.71 19.84
N PRO A 60 10.99 15.14 19.52
CA PRO A 60 11.45 15.06 18.12
C PRO A 60 10.67 14.04 17.27
N MET A 61 10.40 12.84 17.81
CA MET A 61 9.74 11.77 17.05
C MET A 61 8.27 12.08 16.71
N LYS A 62 7.57 12.82 17.59
CA LYS A 62 6.14 13.14 17.40
C LYS A 62 5.94 14.13 16.25
N LEU A 63 6.85 15.10 16.10
CA LEU A 63 6.80 16.05 14.99
C LEU A 63 7.18 15.38 13.68
N GLN A 64 8.20 14.51 13.69
CA GLN A 64 8.61 13.76 12.51
C GLN A 64 7.48 12.85 12.00
N ALA A 65 6.73 12.19 12.88
CA ALA A 65 5.58 11.37 12.49
C ALA A 65 4.50 12.18 11.76
N MET A 66 4.23 13.42 12.20
CA MET A 66 3.29 14.29 11.49
C MET A 66 3.83 14.73 10.13
N GLN A 67 5.11 15.09 10.05
CA GLN A 67 5.75 15.49 8.78
C GLN A 67 5.77 14.34 7.78
N ASP A 68 6.14 13.14 8.21
CA ASP A 68 6.15 11.94 7.38
C ASP A 68 4.74 11.57 6.89
N ALA A 69 3.72 11.78 7.74
CA ALA A 69 2.33 11.59 7.37
C ALA A 69 1.86 12.64 6.34
N ASP A 70 2.25 13.90 6.51
CA ASP A 70 1.95 14.99 5.60
C ASP A 70 2.62 14.78 4.23
N GLU A 71 3.89 14.38 4.21
CA GLU A 71 4.64 14.04 2.99
C GLU A 71 3.97 12.90 2.23
N MET A 72 3.60 11.82 2.94
CA MET A 72 2.90 10.68 2.34
C MET A 72 1.57 11.09 1.69
N PHE A 73 0.78 11.90 2.39
CA PHE A 73 -0.49 12.38 1.85
C PHE A 73 -0.28 13.33 0.67
N GLY A 74 0.70 14.24 0.75
CA GLY A 74 1.05 15.17 -0.32
C GLY A 74 1.45 14.43 -1.61
N ALA A 75 2.26 13.38 -1.49
CA ALA A 75 2.64 12.54 -2.63
C ALA A 75 1.42 11.84 -3.27
N VAL A 76 0.60 11.15 -2.46
CA VAL A 76 -0.59 10.43 -2.94
C VAL A 76 -1.62 11.37 -3.58
N HIS A 77 -1.84 12.53 -2.96
CA HIS A 77 -2.69 13.59 -3.53
C HIS A 77 -2.13 14.07 -4.87
N THR A 78 -0.82 14.36 -4.94
CA THR A 78 -0.16 14.85 -6.15
C THR A 78 -0.29 13.86 -7.30
N TRP A 79 -0.09 12.56 -7.05
CA TRP A 79 -0.32 11.53 -8.08
C TRP A 79 -1.76 11.50 -8.55
N ALA A 80 -2.74 11.57 -7.63
CA ALA A 80 -4.15 11.55 -7.99
C ALA A 80 -4.56 12.77 -8.82
N VAL A 81 -4.09 13.98 -8.45
CA VAL A 81 -4.34 15.21 -9.23
C VAL A 81 -3.67 15.15 -10.58
N TYR A 82 -2.40 14.73 -10.65
CA TYR A 82 -1.68 14.57 -11.91
C TYR A 82 -2.44 13.69 -12.91
N TYR A 83 -2.87 12.51 -12.47
CA TYR A 83 -3.61 11.58 -13.33
C TYR A 83 -5.04 12.05 -13.63
N ALA A 84 -5.69 12.76 -12.70
CA ALA A 84 -6.99 13.35 -12.95
C ALA A 84 -6.90 14.42 -14.05
N ASP A 85 -5.92 15.31 -13.96
CA ASP A 85 -5.65 16.34 -14.97
C ASP A 85 -5.29 15.73 -16.33
N LEU A 86 -4.41 14.72 -16.34
CA LEU A 86 -4.00 14.00 -17.56
C LEU A 86 -5.21 13.39 -18.30
N TRP A 87 -6.24 12.96 -17.58
CA TRP A 87 -7.39 12.28 -18.14
C TRP A 87 -8.64 13.17 -18.26
N GLY A 88 -8.56 14.43 -17.84
CA GLY A 88 -9.72 15.33 -17.80
C GLY A 88 -10.82 14.85 -16.85
N GLU A 89 -10.44 14.15 -15.77
CA GLU A 89 -11.34 13.67 -14.73
C GLU A 89 -11.25 14.56 -13.49
N ALA A 90 -12.31 14.55 -12.66
CA ALA A 90 -12.23 15.21 -11.35
C ALA A 90 -11.44 14.33 -10.36
N PRO A 91 -10.48 14.89 -9.60
CA PRO A 91 -9.81 14.15 -8.54
C PRO A 91 -10.78 13.87 -7.37
N PRO A 92 -10.45 12.95 -6.46
CA PRO A 92 -11.23 12.71 -5.25
C PRO A 92 -11.40 13.98 -4.41
N LEU A 93 -12.66 14.23 -4.00
CA LEU A 93 -13.11 15.20 -3.00
C LEU A 93 -12.45 16.61 -3.05
N GLU A 94 -13.11 17.56 -3.72
CA GLU A 94 -12.74 19.00 -3.67
C GLU A 94 -13.15 19.73 -2.37
N ARG A 95 -13.87 19.08 -1.44
CA ARG A 95 -14.51 19.76 -0.29
C ARG A 95 -13.59 20.03 0.90
N TRP A 96 -12.29 19.91 0.74
CA TRP A 96 -11.32 20.12 1.82
C TRP A 96 -10.24 21.10 1.38
N ARG A 97 -9.74 21.90 2.33
CA ARG A 97 -8.66 22.87 2.09
C ARG A 97 -7.32 22.22 2.47
N PRO A 98 -6.56 21.66 1.52
CA PRO A 98 -5.21 21.18 1.77
C PRO A 98 -4.31 22.30 2.30
N TYR A 99 -3.28 21.93 3.06
CA TYR A 99 -2.19 22.85 3.36
C TYR A 99 -1.34 23.02 2.10
N ARG A 100 -1.16 24.27 1.69
CA ARG A 100 -0.36 24.68 0.55
C ARG A 100 0.61 25.77 0.99
N ARG A 101 1.78 25.82 0.36
CA ARG A 101 2.65 27.00 0.50
C ARG A 101 2.03 28.16 -0.27
N GLU A 102 2.21 29.37 0.23
CA GLU A 102 1.77 30.57 -0.46
C GLU A 102 2.40 30.66 -1.87
N GLY A 103 1.55 30.80 -2.89
CA GLY A 103 1.95 30.81 -4.31
C GLY A 103 2.12 29.44 -4.96
N ASP A 104 1.96 28.34 -4.23
CA ASP A 104 2.17 26.98 -4.75
C ASP A 104 0.83 26.23 -4.99
N GLN A 105 0.75 25.49 -6.10
CA GLN A 105 -0.37 24.59 -6.37
C GLN A 105 -0.18 23.23 -5.69
N VAL A 106 1.03 22.94 -5.20
CA VAL A 106 1.38 21.68 -4.57
C VAL A 106 0.81 21.60 -3.15
N VAL A 107 0.12 20.50 -2.87
CA VAL A 107 -0.37 20.17 -1.52
C VAL A 107 0.78 19.57 -0.73
N LEU A 108 1.14 20.24 0.38
CA LEU A 108 2.24 19.83 1.23
C LEU A 108 1.85 18.83 2.31
N GLY A 109 0.55 18.63 2.54
CA GLY A 109 0.08 17.73 3.58
C GLY A 109 -1.34 18.01 4.04
N PHE A 110 -1.66 17.51 5.24
CA PHE A 110 -2.97 17.73 5.83
C PHE A 110 -3.13 19.19 6.30
N GLY A 111 -4.28 19.80 5.98
CA GLY A 111 -4.72 21.05 6.60
C GLY A 111 -4.76 20.98 8.13
N ALA A 112 -4.63 22.14 8.76
CA ALA A 112 -4.61 22.26 10.22
C ALA A 112 -5.89 21.67 10.85
N GLY A 113 -5.72 20.96 11.97
CA GLY A 113 -6.83 20.37 12.75
C GLY A 113 -7.37 19.04 12.21
N VAL A 114 -6.78 18.46 11.16
CA VAL A 114 -7.18 17.13 10.67
C VAL A 114 -6.78 16.04 11.68
N THR A 115 -7.77 15.32 12.20
CA THR A 115 -7.56 14.17 13.10
C THR A 115 -6.97 12.97 12.34
N ALA A 116 -6.48 11.97 13.07
CA ALA A 116 -5.94 10.75 12.47
C ALA A 116 -7.02 9.98 11.66
N GLU A 117 -8.25 9.91 12.18
CA GLU A 117 -9.39 9.26 11.51
C GLU A 117 -9.78 10.01 10.24
N ARG A 118 -9.78 11.34 10.28
CA ARG A 118 -10.09 12.14 9.10
C ARG A 118 -8.99 12.01 8.04
N ALA A 119 -7.73 11.98 8.46
CA ALA A 119 -6.59 11.72 7.57
C ALA A 119 -6.70 10.35 6.90
N ARG A 120 -7.09 9.31 7.67
CA ARG A 120 -7.38 7.98 7.11
C ARG A 120 -8.46 8.04 6.04
N THR A 121 -9.60 8.69 6.32
CA THR A 121 -10.68 8.80 5.32
C THR A 121 -10.19 9.51 4.05
N LEU A 122 -9.53 10.66 4.20
CA LEU A 122 -9.01 11.42 3.06
C LEU A 122 -8.04 10.58 2.23
N LEU A 123 -7.07 9.93 2.88
CA LEU A 123 -6.11 9.09 2.17
C LEU A 123 -6.78 7.88 1.51
N SER A 124 -7.78 7.28 2.16
CA SER A 124 -8.57 6.18 1.59
C SER A 124 -9.24 6.58 0.28
N ASP A 125 -9.80 7.78 0.19
CA ASP A 125 -10.48 8.24 -1.03
C ASP A 125 -9.49 8.35 -2.20
N TYR A 126 -8.30 8.91 -1.97
CA TYR A 126 -7.24 8.99 -2.99
C TYR A 126 -6.64 7.61 -3.34
N SER A 127 -6.36 6.78 -2.34
CA SER A 127 -5.80 5.44 -2.54
C SER A 127 -6.75 4.53 -3.31
N ILE A 128 -8.06 4.59 -3.04
CA ILE A 128 -9.08 3.84 -3.80
C ILE A 128 -9.14 4.37 -5.24
N TRP A 129 -9.17 5.68 -5.43
CA TRP A 129 -9.26 6.28 -6.77
C TRP A 129 -8.07 5.89 -7.66
N LEU A 130 -6.84 5.94 -7.12
CA LEU A 130 -5.63 5.47 -7.79
C LEU A 130 -5.66 3.96 -8.01
N GLY A 131 -6.07 3.19 -6.99
CA GLY A 131 -6.14 1.73 -7.02
C GLY A 131 -7.02 1.20 -8.15
N VAL A 132 -8.20 1.79 -8.33
CA VAL A 132 -9.14 1.44 -9.42
C VAL A 132 -8.56 1.75 -10.80
N ARG A 133 -7.61 2.68 -10.90
CA ARG A 133 -7.02 3.14 -12.16
C ARG A 133 -5.62 2.58 -12.43
N LEU A 134 -5.10 1.69 -11.58
CA LEU A 134 -3.74 1.15 -11.71
C LEU A 134 -3.45 0.56 -13.09
N ASP A 135 -4.40 -0.12 -13.72
CA ASP A 135 -4.19 -0.70 -15.06
C ASP A 135 -4.05 0.37 -16.15
N ARG A 136 -4.66 1.55 -15.96
CA ARG A 136 -4.51 2.70 -16.85
C ARG A 136 -3.20 3.45 -16.55
N ILE A 137 -2.86 3.61 -15.27
CA ILE A 137 -1.56 4.17 -14.83
C ILE A 137 -0.41 3.33 -15.38
N ARG A 138 -0.54 2.00 -15.38
CA ARG A 138 0.48 1.09 -15.92
C ARG A 138 0.77 1.31 -17.41
N ARG A 139 -0.20 1.80 -18.17
CA ARG A 139 -0.05 2.06 -19.61
C ARG A 139 0.48 3.46 -19.92
N ASP A 140 0.68 4.29 -18.89
CA ASP A 140 1.35 5.59 -19.05
C ASP A 140 2.86 5.37 -19.19
N GLU A 141 3.35 5.49 -20.42
CA GLU A 141 4.77 5.32 -20.77
C GLU A 141 5.67 6.38 -20.12
N GLN A 142 5.12 7.53 -19.73
CA GLN A 142 5.93 8.65 -19.24
C GLN A 142 6.20 8.56 -17.74
N PHE A 143 5.16 8.26 -16.93
CA PHE A 143 5.29 8.29 -15.47
C PHE A 143 4.77 7.04 -14.75
N GLY A 144 4.16 6.08 -15.44
CA GLY A 144 3.57 4.89 -14.81
C GLY A 144 4.58 4.09 -13.97
N HIS A 145 5.78 3.82 -14.51
CA HIS A 145 6.83 3.10 -13.78
C HIS A 145 7.39 3.91 -12.60
N THR A 146 7.60 5.21 -12.78
CA THR A 146 8.08 6.11 -11.73
C THR A 146 7.09 6.16 -10.57
N PHE A 147 5.80 6.30 -10.87
CA PHE A 147 4.73 6.23 -9.88
C PHE A 147 4.80 4.94 -9.06
N ALA A 148 4.92 3.77 -9.71
CA ALA A 148 4.92 2.48 -9.02
C ALA A 148 6.14 2.31 -8.11
N ALA A 149 7.33 2.75 -8.56
CA ALA A 149 8.57 2.73 -7.80
C ALA A 149 8.55 3.71 -6.61
N ASP A 150 8.09 4.94 -6.83
CA ASP A 150 8.01 5.99 -5.82
C ASP A 150 6.99 5.63 -4.74
N ALA A 151 5.81 5.13 -5.14
CA ALA A 151 4.83 4.59 -4.22
C ALA A 151 5.47 3.53 -3.32
N THR A 152 6.05 2.49 -3.90
CA THR A 152 6.66 1.40 -3.14
C THR A 152 7.71 1.92 -2.15
N THR A 153 8.62 2.79 -2.61
CA THR A 153 9.67 3.39 -1.77
C THR A 153 9.11 4.19 -0.60
N LEU A 154 8.11 5.04 -0.87
CA LEU A 154 7.45 5.87 0.13
C LEU A 154 6.76 5.02 1.21
N PHE A 155 5.95 4.04 0.79
CA PHE A 155 5.20 3.19 1.71
C PHE A 155 6.11 2.28 2.53
N ASP A 156 7.10 1.65 1.91
CA ASP A 156 8.05 0.78 2.61
C ASP A 156 8.91 1.58 3.58
N GLY A 157 9.39 2.75 3.16
CA GLY A 157 10.13 3.67 4.02
C GLY A 157 9.34 4.08 5.26
N LEU A 158 8.07 4.42 5.08
CA LEU A 158 7.20 4.81 6.20
C LEU A 158 6.89 3.62 7.12
N ASN A 159 6.56 2.46 6.56
CA ASN A 159 6.26 1.26 7.33
C ASN A 159 7.49 0.72 8.08
N ALA A 160 8.70 0.92 7.56
CA ALA A 160 9.95 0.61 8.25
C ALA A 160 10.21 1.53 9.46
N ARG A 161 9.87 2.83 9.34
CA ARG A 161 9.99 3.80 10.43
C ARG A 161 8.91 3.61 11.51
N TYR A 162 7.69 3.24 11.11
CA TYR A 162 6.53 3.11 12.00
C TYR A 162 5.87 1.72 11.87
N PRO A 163 6.52 0.67 12.39
CA PRO A 163 6.01 -0.69 12.29
C PRO A 163 4.73 -0.89 13.12
N ARG A 164 3.69 -1.46 12.51
CA ARG A 164 2.42 -1.78 13.18
C ARG A 164 2.49 -3.13 13.92
N ALA A 165 1.89 -3.18 15.11
CA ALA A 165 1.66 -4.41 15.89
C ALA A 165 0.16 -4.56 16.22
N PRO A 166 -0.49 -5.70 15.90
CA PRO A 166 0.04 -6.82 15.13
C PRO A 166 0.38 -6.40 13.69
N ARG A 167 1.36 -7.08 13.08
CA ARG A 167 1.73 -6.83 11.68
C ARG A 167 0.49 -7.13 10.81
N PRO A 168 0.11 -6.23 9.89
CA PRO A 168 -0.98 -6.52 8.96
C PRO A 168 -0.70 -7.83 8.23
N GLU A 169 -1.75 -8.59 7.98
CA GLU A 169 -1.67 -9.83 7.22
C GLU A 169 -1.03 -9.51 5.86
N ARG A 170 0.06 -10.22 5.53
CA ARG A 170 0.72 -10.04 4.24
C ARG A 170 -0.26 -10.52 3.18
N GLN A 171 -0.79 -9.59 2.39
CA GLN A 171 -1.53 -9.95 1.19
C GLN A 171 -0.61 -10.81 0.34
N GLN A 172 -1.09 -11.96 -0.10
CA GLN A 172 -0.36 -12.82 -1.00
C GLN A 172 -0.84 -12.59 -2.42
N ARG A 173 0.09 -12.57 -3.37
CA ARG A 173 -0.27 -12.55 -4.78
C ARG A 173 -1.05 -13.83 -5.09
N PRO A 174 -2.31 -13.74 -5.55
CA PRO A 174 -3.04 -14.93 -5.93
C PRO A 174 -2.34 -15.56 -7.15
N ARG A 175 -2.15 -16.87 -7.10
CA ARG A 175 -1.49 -17.66 -8.14
C ARG A 175 -2.53 -18.51 -8.88
N PRO A 176 -2.31 -18.83 -10.17
CA PRO A 176 -3.16 -19.75 -10.90
C PRO A 176 -3.13 -21.13 -10.25
N CYS A 177 -4.29 -21.75 -10.10
CA CYS A 177 -4.39 -23.11 -9.61
C CYS A 177 -3.97 -24.11 -10.69
N PRO A 178 -3.05 -25.04 -10.40
CA PRO A 178 -2.63 -26.04 -11.39
C PRO A 178 -3.74 -27.05 -11.75
N VAL A 179 -4.82 -27.11 -10.95
CA VAL A 179 -5.94 -28.03 -11.18
C VAL A 179 -7.10 -27.37 -11.92
N CYS A 180 -7.55 -26.19 -11.49
CA CYS A 180 -8.69 -25.52 -12.10
C CYS A 180 -8.33 -24.34 -13.02
N GLY A 181 -7.08 -23.89 -13.03
CA GLY A 181 -6.61 -22.74 -13.81
C GLY A 181 -6.95 -21.36 -13.22
N GLU A 182 -7.80 -21.30 -12.21
CA GLU A 182 -8.27 -20.03 -11.62
C GLU A 182 -7.22 -19.38 -10.71
N VAL A 183 -7.15 -18.05 -10.72
CA VAL A 183 -6.15 -17.23 -9.98
C VAL A 183 -6.59 -17.03 -8.53
N GLU A 184 -6.76 -18.14 -7.82
CA GLU A 184 -7.36 -18.22 -6.47
C GLU A 184 -6.47 -18.99 -5.48
N VAL A 185 -5.25 -19.39 -5.88
CA VAL A 185 -4.32 -20.01 -4.93
C VAL A 185 -3.70 -18.92 -4.06
N THR A 186 -3.99 -19.01 -2.77
CA THR A 186 -3.45 -18.14 -1.73
C THR A 186 -2.77 -18.98 -0.67
N ALA A 187 -1.74 -18.44 -0.02
CA ALA A 187 -1.24 -19.02 1.22
C ALA A 187 -1.64 -18.17 2.42
N VAL A 188 -2.04 -18.84 3.48
CA VAL A 188 -2.47 -18.24 4.73
C VAL A 188 -1.56 -18.77 5.83
N TRP A 189 -1.01 -17.87 6.63
CA TRP A 189 -0.23 -18.25 7.81
C TRP A 189 -1.17 -18.67 8.94
N ARG A 190 -1.02 -19.89 9.45
CA ARG A 190 -1.69 -20.39 10.66
C ARG A 190 -0.70 -20.40 11.84
N GLY A 191 -0.44 -19.22 12.39
CA GLY A 191 0.55 -19.05 13.46
C GLY A 191 1.97 -18.82 12.92
N ALA A 192 2.98 -18.95 13.78
CA ALA A 192 4.36 -18.56 13.45
C ALA A 192 5.00 -19.45 12.36
N ASP A 193 4.69 -20.75 12.35
CA ASP A 193 5.45 -21.74 11.57
C ASP A 193 4.60 -22.57 10.58
N GLN A 194 3.30 -22.32 10.48
CA GLN A 194 2.42 -23.07 9.57
C GLN A 194 1.96 -22.19 8.41
N LEU A 195 2.26 -22.62 7.19
CA LEU A 195 1.83 -21.99 5.95
C LEU A 195 0.86 -22.93 5.24
N LEU A 196 -0.41 -22.53 5.14
CA LEU A 196 -1.43 -23.28 4.42
C LEU A 196 -1.61 -22.68 3.03
N VAL A 197 -1.19 -23.38 1.98
CA VAL A 197 -1.48 -23.01 0.59
C VAL A 197 -2.75 -23.74 0.15
N ARG A 198 -3.75 -23.02 -0.35
CA ARG A 198 -4.95 -23.65 -0.94
C ARG A 198 -5.53 -22.82 -2.08
N CYS A 199 -6.15 -23.49 -3.04
CA CYS A 199 -7.06 -22.85 -3.98
C CYS A 199 -8.39 -22.53 -3.28
N GLY A 200 -8.84 -21.28 -3.35
CA GLY A 200 -10.14 -20.86 -2.83
C GLY A 200 -11.34 -21.54 -3.51
N LEU A 201 -11.18 -22.01 -4.75
CA LEU A 201 -12.27 -22.57 -5.55
C LEU A 201 -12.34 -24.11 -5.49
N CYS A 202 -11.30 -24.80 -5.93
CA CYS A 202 -11.32 -26.27 -6.03
C CYS A 202 -10.74 -26.96 -4.79
N GLY A 203 -10.27 -26.20 -3.80
CA GLY A 203 -9.70 -26.73 -2.56
C GLY A 203 -8.35 -27.43 -2.74
N TRP A 204 -7.73 -27.37 -3.92
CA TRP A 204 -6.40 -27.92 -4.16
C TRP A 204 -5.40 -27.40 -3.14
N GLN A 205 -4.57 -28.30 -2.62
CA GLN A 205 -3.46 -27.99 -1.73
C GLN A 205 -2.20 -28.68 -2.29
N PRO A 206 -1.04 -28.02 -2.30
CA PRO A 206 0.21 -28.68 -2.64
C PRO A 206 0.52 -29.74 -1.59
N ASP A 207 1.13 -30.85 -2.01
CA ASP A 207 1.68 -31.83 -1.08
C ASP A 207 2.60 -31.13 -0.06
N PRO A 208 2.58 -31.57 1.22
CA PRO A 208 3.37 -30.96 2.28
C PRO A 208 4.87 -31.08 1.95
N LYS A 209 5.41 -30.06 1.30
CA LYS A 209 6.84 -29.89 1.04
C LYS A 209 7.48 -29.19 2.24
N PRO A 210 8.79 -29.40 2.51
CA PRO A 210 9.50 -28.64 3.52
C PRO A 210 9.30 -27.13 3.28
N LEU A 211 9.04 -26.39 4.37
CA LEU A 211 8.65 -24.97 4.38
C LEU A 211 9.50 -24.10 3.44
N ALA A 212 10.81 -24.38 3.32
CA ALA A 212 11.73 -23.68 2.43
C ALA A 212 11.30 -23.69 0.93
N ARG A 213 10.76 -24.81 0.44
CA ARG A 213 10.26 -24.92 -0.95
C ARG A 213 8.91 -24.23 -1.13
N LEU A 214 8.04 -24.27 -0.13
CA LEU A 214 6.78 -23.51 -0.13
C LEU A 214 7.06 -22.01 -0.05
N MET A 215 8.07 -21.59 0.71
CA MET A 215 8.49 -20.19 0.79
C MET A 215 9.13 -19.69 -0.51
N GLN A 216 9.93 -20.50 -1.21
CA GLN A 216 10.38 -20.14 -2.57
C GLN A 216 9.20 -19.93 -3.51
N TRP A 217 8.15 -20.76 -3.40
CA TRP A 217 6.95 -20.65 -4.22
C TRP A 217 6.06 -19.44 -3.86
N VAL A 218 6.06 -19.02 -2.59
CA VAL A 218 5.29 -17.86 -2.09
C VAL A 218 6.06 -16.53 -2.22
N LEU A 219 7.39 -16.56 -2.23
CA LEU A 219 8.25 -15.36 -2.28
C LEU A 219 8.81 -15.04 -3.68
N ALA A 220 8.87 -16.02 -4.59
CA ALA A 220 8.96 -15.76 -6.04
C ALA A 220 7.63 -15.19 -6.53
#